data_AF-A0A0W0ZYH0-F1
#
_entry.id   AF-A0A0W0ZYH0-F1
#
_cell.length_a   1.000
_cell.length_b   1.000
_cell.length_c   1.000
_cell.angle_alpha   90.00
_cell.angle_beta   90.00
_cell.angle_gamma   90.00
#
_symmetry.space_group_name_H-M   'P 1'
#
loop_
_entity.id
_entity.type
_entity.pdbx_description
1 polymer ?
#
loop_
_entity_poly.entity_id
_entity_poly.type
_entity_poly.pdbx_seq_one_letter_code
_entity_poly.pdbx_strand_id
1 'polypeptide(L)'
;MDARLLEKITREKAKVAQFIDSMRDIFEKTPDECEKAKRLEVFDTLLLLATYAQAAELENEFQIALPDNELNDSITYLCQQLREINGICQCSFSDEHSVYQDLLAELTPEKKQAVRDLLSKEISELIFEKTNTRSIRLGI
;
A
#
# COMPACT_ATOMS: atom_id res chain seq x y z
N MET A 1 -23.49 -4.59 -5.43
CA MET A 1 -22.13 -4.94 -5.90
C MET A 1 -22.05 -6.45 -5.97
N ASP A 2 -21.40 -7.01 -7.00
CA ASP A 2 -21.29 -8.47 -7.18
C ASP A 2 -20.51 -9.08 -5.99
N ALA A 3 -21.01 -10.17 -5.40
CA ALA A 3 -20.37 -10.84 -4.27
C ALA A 3 -18.95 -11.34 -4.62
N ARG A 4 -18.73 -11.78 -5.87
CA ARG A 4 -17.42 -12.21 -6.37
C ARG A 4 -16.42 -11.06 -6.43
N LEU A 5 -16.89 -9.85 -6.76
CA LEU A 5 -16.06 -8.65 -6.81
C LEU A 5 -15.67 -8.20 -5.39
N LEU A 6 -16.64 -8.22 -4.46
CA LEU A 6 -16.39 -7.93 -3.04
C LEU A 6 -15.37 -8.89 -2.42
N GLU A 7 -15.46 -10.18 -2.73
CA GLU A 7 -14.52 -11.19 -2.27
C GLU A 7 -13.09 -10.91 -2.78
N LYS A 8 -12.95 -10.53 -4.05
CA LYS A 8 -11.65 -10.17 -4.62
C LYS A 8 -11.05 -8.92 -3.99
N ILE A 9 -11.84 -7.86 -3.80
CA ILE A 9 -11.39 -6.64 -3.09
C ILE A 9 -10.95 -6.99 -1.67
N THR A 10 -11.73 -7.82 -0.98
CA THR A 10 -11.39 -8.29 0.38
C THR A 10 -10.07 -9.05 0.40
N ARG A 11 -9.81 -9.89 -0.61
CA ARG A 11 -8.55 -10.62 -0.74
C ARG A 11 -7.35 -9.69 -0.93
N GLU A 12 -7.46 -8.68 -1.79
CA GLU A 12 -6.37 -7.70 -1.98
C GLU A 12 -6.14 -6.87 -0.71
N LYS A 13 -7.22 -6.45 -0.03
CA LYS A 13 -7.13 -5.80 1.30
C LYS A 13 -6.42 -6.67 2.32
N ALA A 14 -6.71 -7.97 2.36
CA ALA A 14 -6.07 -8.92 3.27
C ALA A 14 -4.57 -9.09 2.98
N LYS A 15 -4.14 -9.08 1.71
CA LYS A 15 -2.72 -9.13 1.34
C LYS A 15 -1.96 -7.91 1.86
N VAL A 16 -2.51 -6.70 1.66
CA VAL A 16 -1.90 -5.46 2.16
C VAL A 16 -1.85 -5.48 3.70
N ALA A 17 -2.92 -5.92 4.37
CA ALA A 17 -2.93 -6.04 5.82
C ALA A 17 -1.84 -7.00 6.32
N GLN A 18 -1.71 -8.18 5.68
CA GLN A 18 -0.70 -9.16 6.02
C GLN A 18 0.72 -8.63 5.82
N PHE A 19 0.97 -7.90 4.72
CA PHE A 19 2.24 -7.23 4.48
C PHE A 19 2.58 -6.25 5.60
N ILE A 20 1.65 -5.36 5.97
CA ILE A 20 1.85 -4.38 7.05
C ILE A 20 2.19 -5.09 8.36
N ASP A 21 1.40 -6.11 8.73
CA ASP A 21 1.59 -6.84 9.97
C ASP A 21 2.93 -7.61 10.00
N SER A 22 3.35 -8.17 8.86
CA SER A 22 4.62 -8.88 8.74
C SER A 22 5.82 -7.94 8.89
N MET A 23 5.77 -6.76 8.25
CA MET A 23 6.85 -5.77 8.37
C MET A 23 6.94 -5.20 9.79
N ARG A 24 5.80 -4.95 10.45
CA ARG A 24 5.79 -4.53 11.86
C ARG A 24 6.43 -5.58 12.76
N ASP A 25 6.08 -6.86 12.60
CA ASP A 25 6.68 -7.95 13.37
C ASP A 25 8.21 -8.05 13.16
N ILE A 26 8.68 -7.83 11.93
CA ILE A 26 10.12 -7.74 11.64
C ILE A 26 10.77 -6.59 12.39
N PHE A 27 10.17 -5.40 12.36
CA PHE A 27 10.75 -4.22 13.03
C PHE A 27 10.68 -4.31 14.55
N GLU A 28 9.61 -4.89 15.12
CA GLU A 28 9.47 -5.13 16.57
C GLU A 28 10.57 -6.02 17.15
N LYS A 29 11.15 -6.91 16.33
CA LYS A 29 12.28 -7.76 16.72
C LYS A 29 13.63 -7.03 16.75
N THR A 30 13.66 -5.73 16.43
CA THR A 30 14.88 -4.91 16.51
C THR A 30 15.27 -4.73 17.99
N PRO A 31 16.47 -5.20 18.43
CA PRO A 31 16.83 -5.18 19.85
C PRO A 31 17.05 -3.78 20.44
N ASP A 32 17.47 -2.82 19.62
CA ASP A 32 17.65 -1.44 20.03
C ASP A 32 16.30 -0.70 19.95
N GLU A 33 15.81 -0.23 21.11
CA GLU A 33 14.50 0.41 21.23
C GLU A 33 14.41 1.73 20.45
N CYS A 34 15.51 2.50 20.36
CA CYS A 34 15.53 3.76 19.61
C CYS A 34 15.46 3.50 18.11
N GLU A 35 16.26 2.55 17.62
CA GLU A 35 16.24 2.13 16.21
C GLU A 35 14.91 1.46 15.85
N LYS A 36 14.33 0.66 16.75
CA LYS A 36 12.99 0.07 16.58
C LYS A 36 11.94 1.15 16.37
N ALA A 37 11.88 2.14 17.26
CA ALA A 37 10.93 3.25 17.16
C ALA A 37 11.10 4.00 15.84
N LYS A 38 12.35 4.30 15.46
CA LYS A 38 12.68 4.98 14.20
C LYS A 38 12.22 4.17 12.98
N ARG A 39 12.47 2.85 12.94
CA ARG A 39 12.05 1.98 11.83
C ARG A 39 10.54 1.93 11.68
N LEU A 40 9.81 1.84 12.80
CA LEU A 40 8.35 1.83 12.79
C LEU A 40 7.79 3.19 12.32
N GLU A 41 8.38 4.31 12.76
CA GLU A 41 7.99 5.65 12.32
C GLU A 41 8.25 5.88 10.83
N VAL A 42 9.43 5.48 10.34
CA VAL A 42 9.76 5.52 8.90
C VAL A 42 8.79 4.66 8.11
N PHE A 43 8.49 3.46 8.59
CA PHE A 43 7.55 2.57 7.91
C PHE A 43 6.13 3.17 7.82
N ASP A 44 5.63 3.75 8.90
CA ASP A 44 4.31 4.41 8.92
C ASP A 44 4.28 5.61 7.97
N THR A 45 5.36 6.39 7.92
CA THR A 45 5.51 7.53 7.00
C THR A 45 5.47 7.06 5.54
N LEU A 46 6.22 6.00 5.21
CA LEU A 46 6.26 5.45 3.85
C LEU A 46 4.92 4.82 3.45
N LEU A 47 4.21 4.15 4.38
CA LEU A 47 2.86 3.65 4.15
C LEU A 47 1.88 4.77 3.81
N LEU A 48 1.93 5.88 4.56
CA LEU A 48 1.08 7.04 4.31
C LEU A 48 1.39 7.67 2.97
N LEU A 49 2.67 7.91 2.66
CA LEU A 49 3.09 8.44 1.37
C LEU A 49 2.63 7.56 0.22
N ALA A 50 2.69 6.23 0.37
CA ALA A 50 2.20 5.32 -0.64
C ALA A 50 0.72 5.55 -0.97
N THR A 51 -0.12 6.05 -0.05
CA THR A 51 -1.54 6.30 -0.35
C THR A 51 -1.79 7.53 -1.23
N TYR A 52 -0.94 8.55 -1.20
CA TYR A 52 -1.26 9.85 -1.81
C TYR A 52 -0.15 10.48 -2.66
N ALA A 53 1.12 10.14 -2.41
CA ALA A 53 2.24 10.76 -3.09
C ALA A 53 2.33 10.30 -4.55
N GLN A 54 2.90 11.16 -5.40
CA GLN A 54 3.27 10.74 -6.75
C GLN A 54 4.39 9.70 -6.69
N ALA A 55 4.43 8.78 -7.66
CA ALA A 55 5.42 7.70 -7.67
C ALA A 55 6.87 8.20 -7.58
N ALA A 56 7.18 9.33 -8.22
CA ALA A 56 8.51 9.95 -8.15
C ALA A 56 8.83 10.53 -6.75
N GLU A 57 7.85 11.08 -6.06
CA GLU A 57 8.01 11.59 -4.69
C GLU A 57 8.25 10.43 -3.71
N LEU A 58 7.49 9.34 -3.87
CA LEU A 58 7.68 8.12 -3.08
C LEU A 58 9.08 7.51 -3.29
N GLU A 59 9.55 7.46 -4.54
CA GLU A 59 10.89 6.93 -4.83
C GLU A 59 11.99 7.80 -4.22
N ASN A 60 11.85 9.13 -4.28
CA ASN A 60 12.79 10.04 -3.63
C ASN A 60 12.84 9.80 -2.12
N GLU A 61 11.69 9.58 -1.48
CA GLU A 61 11.65 9.28 -0.05
C GLU A 61 12.33 7.95 0.28
N PHE A 62 12.22 6.92 -0.57
CA PHE A 62 12.97 5.68 -0.37
C PHE A 62 14.48 5.93 -0.33
N GLN A 63 15.01 6.79 -1.20
CA GLN A 63 16.44 7.10 -1.23
C GLN A 63 16.91 7.87 0.01
N ILE A 64 16.03 8.71 0.58
CA ILE A 64 16.33 9.50 1.78
C ILE A 64 16.23 8.65 3.05
N ALA A 65 15.13 7.90 3.19
CA ALA A 65 14.82 7.15 4.39
C ALA A 65 15.54 5.79 4.46
N LEU A 66 15.92 5.22 3.30
CA LEU A 66 16.50 3.88 3.16
C LEU A 66 17.77 3.91 2.26
N PRO A 67 18.84 4.65 2.65
CA PRO A 67 19.98 4.92 1.78
C PRO A 67 20.85 3.70 1.42
N ASP A 68 20.72 2.56 2.10
CA ASP A 68 21.48 1.32 1.86
C ASP A 68 20.66 0.21 1.16
N ASN A 69 19.72 0.61 0.29
CA ASN A 69 18.73 -0.27 -0.35
C ASN A 69 19.32 -1.44 -1.19
N GLU A 70 20.51 -1.28 -1.76
CA GLU A 70 21.02 -2.17 -2.83
C GLU A 70 21.41 -3.59 -2.37
N LEU A 71 21.51 -3.85 -1.06
CA LEU A 71 22.04 -5.13 -0.53
C LEU A 71 21.11 -5.83 0.47
N ASN A 72 19.91 -5.29 0.71
CA ASN A 72 18.98 -5.86 1.69
C ASN A 72 17.68 -6.32 1.04
N ASP A 73 17.52 -7.64 0.92
CA ASP A 73 16.33 -8.30 0.35
C ASP A 73 15.03 -7.85 1.05
N SER A 74 15.06 -7.60 2.36
CA SER A 74 13.89 -7.16 3.11
C SER A 74 13.49 -5.73 2.76
N ILE A 75 14.46 -4.85 2.53
CA ILE A 75 14.18 -3.47 2.15
C ILE A 75 13.75 -3.39 0.67
N THR A 76 14.37 -4.19 -0.20
CA THR A 76 13.92 -4.33 -1.59
C THR A 76 12.48 -4.80 -1.65
N TYR A 77 12.12 -5.82 -0.86
CA TYR A 77 10.75 -6.31 -0.73
C TYR A 77 9.80 -5.22 -0.21
N LEU A 78 10.19 -4.50 0.85
CA LEU A 78 9.42 -3.38 1.40
C LEU A 78 9.11 -2.32 0.34
N CYS A 79 10.12 -1.82 -0.37
CA CYS A 79 9.95 -0.82 -1.42
C CYS A 79 9.06 -1.34 -2.55
N GLN A 80 9.20 -2.60 -2.96
CA GLN A 80 8.34 -3.19 -3.99
C GLN A 80 6.87 -3.22 -3.57
N GLN A 81 6.58 -3.64 -2.34
CA GLN A 81 5.20 -3.67 -1.82
C GLN A 81 4.62 -2.26 -1.66
N LEU A 82 5.42 -1.28 -1.25
CA LEU A 82 4.98 0.12 -1.16
C LEU A 82 4.69 0.74 -2.54
N ARG A 83 5.47 0.39 -3.58
CA ARG A 83 5.15 0.78 -4.97
C ARG A 83 3.85 0.15 -5.45
N GLU A 84 3.61 -1.11 -5.09
CA GLU A 84 2.36 -1.80 -5.42
C GLU A 84 1.15 -1.10 -4.77
N ILE A 85 1.23 -0.80 -3.48
CA ILE A 85 0.23 -0.02 -2.76
C ILE A 85 0.01 1.34 -3.43
N ASN A 86 1.08 2.04 -3.80
CA ASN A 86 0.98 3.34 -4.44
C ASN A 86 0.25 3.29 -5.79
N GLY A 87 0.56 2.31 -6.64
CA GLY A 87 -0.15 2.19 -7.90
C GLY A 87 -1.62 1.76 -7.76
N ILE A 88 -1.96 1.04 -6.67
CA ILE A 88 -3.36 0.79 -6.31
C ILE A 88 -4.04 2.09 -5.89
N CYS A 89 -3.49 2.81 -4.91
CA CYS A 89 -4.08 4.02 -4.35
C CYS A 89 -4.20 5.16 -5.38
N GLN A 90 -3.23 5.30 -6.28
CA GLN A 90 -3.24 6.29 -7.36
C GLN A 90 -4.00 5.81 -8.61
N CYS A 91 -4.61 4.63 -8.59
CA CYS A 91 -5.31 4.01 -9.72
C CYS A 91 -4.46 3.94 -11.01
N SER A 92 -3.13 3.87 -10.90
CA SER A 92 -2.20 4.11 -12.02
C SER A 92 -1.84 2.86 -12.83
N PHE A 93 -2.11 1.65 -12.32
CA PHE A 93 -1.79 0.44 -13.08
C PHE A 93 -2.75 0.21 -14.26
N SER A 94 -2.25 -0.45 -15.30
CA SER A 94 -3.07 -0.85 -16.44
C SER A 94 -4.06 -1.98 -16.07
N ASP A 95 -5.02 -2.26 -16.95
CA ASP A 95 -5.99 -3.35 -16.74
C ASP A 95 -5.33 -4.74 -16.69
N GLU A 96 -4.15 -4.90 -17.30
CA GLU A 96 -3.38 -6.14 -17.37
C GLU A 96 -2.52 -6.39 -16.13
N HIS A 97 -2.43 -5.41 -15.22
CA HIS A 97 -1.70 -5.59 -13.97
C HIS A 97 -2.34 -6.71 -13.14
N SER A 98 -1.53 -7.54 -12.49
CA SER A 98 -1.98 -8.75 -11.76
C SER A 98 -3.12 -8.48 -10.77
N VAL A 99 -3.06 -7.33 -10.07
CA VAL A 99 -4.12 -6.87 -9.15
C VAL A 99 -5.44 -6.64 -9.88
N TYR A 100 -5.41 -6.00 -11.05
CA TYR A 100 -6.60 -5.56 -11.77
C TYR A 100 -7.13 -6.56 -12.78
N GLN A 101 -6.26 -7.41 -13.35
CA GLN A 101 -6.63 -8.35 -14.41
C GLN A 101 -7.85 -9.18 -14.00
N ASP A 102 -7.81 -9.80 -12.83
CA ASP A 102 -8.92 -10.60 -12.31
C ASP A 102 -10.12 -9.74 -11.87
N LEU A 103 -9.89 -8.52 -11.38
CA LEU A 103 -10.94 -7.62 -10.90
C LEU A 103 -11.76 -7.00 -12.05
N LEU A 104 -11.11 -6.73 -13.18
CA LEU A 104 -11.64 -5.88 -14.25
C LEU A 104 -12.02 -6.64 -15.53
N ALA A 105 -11.59 -7.90 -15.70
CA ALA A 105 -11.75 -8.68 -16.94
C ALA A 105 -13.18 -8.71 -17.52
N GLU A 106 -14.21 -8.72 -16.67
CA GLU A 106 -15.61 -8.85 -17.07
C GLU A 106 -16.41 -7.52 -16.96
N LEU A 107 -15.73 -6.40 -16.72
CA LEU A 107 -16.37 -5.09 -16.46
C LEU A 107 -16.34 -4.17 -17.68
N THR A 108 -17.37 -3.31 -17.79
CA THR A 108 -17.35 -2.20 -18.76
C THR A 108 -16.39 -1.10 -18.31
N PRO A 109 -15.84 -0.28 -19.22
CA PRO A 109 -14.89 0.79 -18.86
C PRO A 109 -15.37 1.70 -17.72
N GLU A 110 -16.66 2.05 -17.70
CA GLU A 110 -17.24 2.91 -16.66
C GLU A 110 -17.25 2.23 -15.29
N LYS A 111 -17.48 0.91 -15.25
CA LYS A 111 -17.44 0.13 -14.01
C LYS A 111 -16.02 -0.12 -13.53
N LYS A 112 -15.04 -0.19 -14.44
CA LYS A 112 -13.64 -0.41 -14.09
C LYS A 112 -13.10 0.70 -13.19
N GLN A 113 -13.38 1.96 -13.53
CA GLN A 113 -12.94 3.09 -12.70
C GLN A 113 -13.57 3.05 -11.30
N ALA A 114 -14.87 2.79 -11.20
CA ALA A 114 -15.55 2.68 -9.91
C ALA A 114 -14.96 1.57 -9.01
N VAL A 115 -14.50 0.46 -9.61
CA VAL A 115 -13.82 -0.62 -8.88
C VAL A 115 -12.41 -0.23 -8.44
N ARG A 116 -11.66 0.47 -9.29
CA ARG A 116 -10.34 1.02 -8.95
C ARG A 116 -10.45 1.99 -7.77
N ASP A 117 -11.40 2.91 -7.83
CA ASP A 117 -11.65 3.90 -6.77
C ASP A 117 -12.05 3.22 -5.45
N LEU A 118 -12.90 2.19 -5.52
CA LEU A 118 -13.28 1.43 -4.35
C LEU A 118 -12.09 0.69 -3.73
N LEU A 119 -11.28 0.00 -4.54
CA LEU A 119 -10.10 -0.69 -4.02
C LEU A 119 -9.09 0.30 -3.43
N SER A 120 -8.79 1.39 -4.15
CA SER A 120 -7.93 2.48 -3.67
C SER A 120 -8.39 2.99 -2.31
N LYS A 121 -9.70 3.25 -2.17
CA LYS A 121 -10.30 3.71 -0.92
C LYS A 121 -10.15 2.68 0.21
N GLU A 122 -10.50 1.43 -0.03
CA GLU A 122 -10.44 0.36 0.99
C GLU A 122 -9.01 0.10 1.49
N ILE A 123 -8.01 0.18 0.60
CA ILE A 123 -6.59 0.08 0.96
C ILE A 123 -6.13 1.31 1.73
N SER A 124 -6.50 2.51 1.29
CA SER A 124 -6.13 3.76 1.97
C SER A 124 -6.72 3.83 3.38
N GLU A 125 -8.00 3.45 3.55
CA GLU A 125 -8.66 3.38 4.85
C GLU A 125 -7.97 2.37 5.78
N LEU A 126 -7.61 1.19 5.28
CA LEU A 126 -6.83 0.20 6.04
C LEU A 126 -5.49 0.80 6.52
N ILE A 127 -4.77 1.53 5.66
CA ILE A 127 -3.49 2.13 6.03
C ILE A 127 -3.69 3.22 7.07
N PHE A 128 -4.71 4.07 6.94
CA PHE A 128 -5.02 5.08 7.95
C PHE A 128 -5.35 4.46 9.30
N GLU A 129 -6.15 3.39 9.32
CA GLU A 129 -6.43 2.63 10.54
C GLU A 129 -5.14 2.05 11.15
N LYS A 130 -4.31 1.39 10.33
CA LYS A 130 -3.07 0.73 10.78
C LYS A 130 -1.99 1.71 11.25
N THR A 131 -2.03 2.96 10.81
CA THR A 131 -1.08 4.02 11.20
C THR A 131 -1.63 4.96 12.27
N ASN A 132 -2.84 4.70 12.80
CA ASN A 132 -3.57 5.61 13.69
C ASN A 132 -3.74 7.02 13.13
N THR A 133 -3.62 7.19 11.82
CA THR A 133 -3.92 8.44 11.15
C THR A 133 -5.43 8.56 11.13
N ARG A 134 -5.97 9.62 11.73
CA ARG A 134 -7.41 9.89 11.61
C ARG A 134 -7.72 9.89 10.12
N SER A 135 -8.63 9.04 9.68
CA SER A 135 -9.23 9.10 8.35
C SER A 135 -9.94 10.46 8.27
N ILE A 136 -9.17 11.50 7.97
CA ILE A 136 -9.70 12.77 7.52
C ILE A 136 -10.37 12.35 6.25
N ARG A 137 -11.70 12.24 6.31
CA ARG A 137 -12.54 12.10 5.14
C ARG A 137 -12.02 13.11 4.13
N LEU A 138 -11.23 12.66 3.17
CA LEU A 138 -10.91 13.41 1.97
C LEU A 138 -12.25 13.42 1.24
N GLY A 139 -13.10 14.36 1.67
CA GLY A 139 -14.29 14.74 0.96
C GLY A 139 -13.83 15.16 -0.41
N ILE A 140 -14.18 14.33 -1.38
CA ILE A 140 -14.48 14.66 -2.78
C ILE A 140 -14.49 16.16 -3.04
#